data_AF-A0A926WRY7-F1
#
_entry.id   AF-A0A926WRY7-F1
#
_cell.length_a   1.000
_cell.length_b   1.000
_cell.length_c   1.000
_cell.angle_alpha   90.00
_cell.angle_beta   90.00
_cell.angle_gamma   90.00
#
_symmetry.space_group_name_H-M   'P 1'
#
loop_
_entity.id
_entity.type
_entity.pdbx_description
1 polymer ?
#
loop_
_entity_poly.entity_id
_entity_poly.type
_entity_poly.pdbx_seq_one_letter_code
_entity_poly.pdbx_strand_id
1 'polypeptide(L)'
;MKFTRREIIFSVATAFTYLGYKYGIGTVQAQSIPAFSNSQEALIISDLLASNTTNREQIYQQFLNAAAGGVEDKPVLLYQGINTSPYKEQIQHYPTRLKQKPNGKNLVDGIKADSSFRPFPVVGQLPEINQNSLKFLHEDIKEACICVGSFSAGSFQTKWLGRNALNTEEFWSGTKIISLLYTAYLLNKNVPGADITNYNIKGLDQDKIQRSFPFSDLAKDMITYEEIIATSNALGAVFKRFSPQIKLEKWLKNLTGNDELVFRGRYSGITFIDAPRLVERRTEKIILTPDLAPPSWACNAISAYDLTRIISMLGWHNYLPQNSQLPSISQKSLDTLIKIMGTDTARLTDLAIKTLGLQNALDSVVIISKLGNGVTVTRQRTEAVYLALVQFIDRRPQASGKPAKFFTLSMALRGVRALKPRNLDQEVVELDARMATEVAEIIKRAISGILA
;
A
#
# COMPACT_ATOMS: atom_id res chain seq x y z
N MET A 1 -55.33 -27.84 0.49
CA MET A 1 -54.06 -28.57 0.28
C MET A 1 -53.02 -28.08 1.27
N LYS A 2 -52.67 -28.91 2.26
CA LYS A 2 -51.62 -28.71 3.28
C LYS A 2 -51.12 -30.10 3.69
N PHE A 3 -49.85 -30.17 4.11
CA PHE A 3 -49.05 -31.22 4.83
C PHE A 3 -47.65 -31.35 4.15
N THR A 4 -46.45 -31.48 4.76
CA THR A 4 -45.84 -31.28 6.11
C THR A 4 -44.31 -31.59 6.06
N ARG A 5 -43.53 -31.01 6.99
CA ARG A 5 -42.30 -31.47 7.73
C ARG A 5 -41.01 -32.00 7.04
N ARG A 6 -39.85 -31.42 7.46
CA ARG A 6 -38.66 -32.03 8.15
C ARG A 6 -37.58 -30.94 8.39
N GLU A 7 -37.35 -30.44 9.62
CA GLU A 7 -36.40 -30.90 10.70
C GLU A 7 -34.92 -30.82 10.24
N ILE A 8 -34.09 -29.84 10.66
CA ILE A 8 -33.34 -29.65 11.94
C ILE A 8 -32.61 -30.93 12.41
N ILE A 9 -31.26 -30.88 12.50
CA ILE A 9 -30.42 -31.33 13.64
C ILE A 9 -28.97 -30.87 13.49
N PHE A 10 -28.41 -30.44 14.62
CA PHE A 10 -27.03 -30.03 14.90
C PHE A 10 -26.16 -31.22 15.37
N SER A 11 -24.84 -31.07 15.26
CA SER A 11 -23.80 -31.56 16.19
C SER A 11 -23.16 -32.97 16.08
N VAL A 12 -21.81 -32.93 16.00
CA VAL A 12 -20.79 -33.73 16.73
C VAL A 12 -20.58 -35.20 16.34
N ALA A 13 -19.37 -35.53 15.87
CA ALA A 13 -18.52 -36.56 16.48
C ALA A 13 -17.14 -36.67 15.81
N THR A 14 -16.12 -36.61 16.67
CA THR A 14 -14.70 -36.84 16.43
C THR A 14 -14.38 -38.33 16.39
N ALA A 15 -13.33 -38.68 15.63
CA ALA A 15 -12.31 -39.69 15.93
C ALA A 15 -12.43 -41.15 15.40
N PHE A 16 -11.24 -41.62 15.00
CA PHE A 16 -10.75 -42.99 14.76
C PHE A 16 -11.03 -43.68 13.42
N THR A 17 -10.00 -43.70 12.57
CA THR A 17 -9.53 -44.97 12.00
C THR A 17 -8.01 -44.95 11.87
N TYR A 18 -7.42 -46.01 12.43
CA TYR A 18 -6.01 -46.37 12.50
C TYR A 18 -5.77 -47.49 11.47
N LEU A 19 -4.50 -47.71 11.09
CA LEU A 19 -3.94 -48.69 10.12
C LEU A 19 -3.87 -48.14 8.67
N GLY A 20 -2.73 -48.01 8.01
CA GLY A 20 -1.37 -48.48 8.27
C GLY A 20 -0.81 -49.03 6.96
N TYR A 21 0.17 -48.36 6.33
CA TYR A 21 1.07 -49.00 5.36
C TYR A 21 2.44 -48.30 5.34
N LYS A 22 3.46 -49.07 5.73
CA LYS A 22 4.90 -48.81 5.58
C LYS A 22 5.28 -48.97 4.10
N TYR A 23 6.18 -48.12 3.59
CA TYR A 23 7.55 -48.43 3.16
C TYR A 23 8.11 -47.33 2.24
N GLY A 24 9.40 -46.97 2.44
CA GLY A 24 10.22 -46.32 1.42
C GLY A 24 10.91 -45.00 1.82
N ILE A 25 11.77 -45.01 2.83
CA ILE A 25 12.72 -43.90 3.07
C ILE A 25 13.91 -44.10 2.14
N GLY A 26 13.96 -43.31 1.07
CA GLY A 26 15.19 -43.06 0.30
C GLY A 26 15.88 -41.81 0.85
N THR A 27 17.07 -41.98 1.43
CA THR A 27 17.95 -40.88 1.84
C THR A 27 18.42 -40.11 0.60
N VAL A 28 18.00 -38.85 0.46
CA VAL A 28 18.60 -37.92 -0.50
C VAL A 28 19.79 -37.25 0.19
N GLN A 29 21.01 -37.60 -0.23
CA GLN A 29 22.21 -36.85 0.13
C GLN A 29 22.08 -35.42 -0.39
N ALA A 30 22.13 -34.45 0.53
CA ALA A 30 22.29 -33.05 0.17
C ALA A 30 23.66 -32.87 -0.50
N GLN A 31 23.67 -32.70 -1.82
CA GLN A 31 24.84 -32.17 -2.51
C GLN A 31 25.01 -30.71 -2.10
N SER A 32 26.13 -30.43 -1.43
CA SER A 32 26.60 -29.10 -1.10
C SER A 32 26.80 -28.29 -2.39
N ILE A 33 26.09 -27.17 -2.51
CA ILE A 33 26.34 -26.16 -3.55
C ILE A 33 27.67 -25.47 -3.20
N PRO A 34 28.64 -25.36 -4.13
CA PRO A 34 29.89 -24.67 -3.85
C PRO A 34 29.61 -23.19 -3.55
N ALA A 35 30.21 -22.68 -2.47
CA ALA A 35 30.16 -21.28 -2.12
C ALA A 35 30.87 -20.45 -3.21
N PHE A 36 30.11 -19.63 -3.93
CA PHE A 36 30.67 -18.64 -4.85
C PHE A 36 31.23 -17.47 -4.04
N SER A 37 32.37 -16.93 -4.49
CA SER A 37 33.02 -15.81 -3.82
C SER A 37 32.25 -14.50 -4.06
N ASN A 38 32.25 -13.63 -3.05
CA ASN A 38 31.54 -12.33 -3.05
C ASN A 38 31.87 -11.40 -4.25
N SER A 39 32.94 -11.66 -4.99
CA SER A 39 33.33 -10.88 -6.18
C SER A 39 32.63 -11.33 -7.46
N GLN A 40 32.24 -12.60 -7.59
CA GLN A 40 31.53 -13.12 -8.76
C GLN A 40 30.02 -12.77 -8.71
N GLU A 41 29.41 -12.75 -7.52
CA GLU A 41 28.02 -12.27 -7.36
C GLU A 41 27.88 -10.79 -7.72
N ALA A 42 28.87 -9.95 -7.38
CA ALA A 42 28.86 -8.53 -7.70
C ALA A 42 28.96 -8.26 -9.23
N LEU A 43 29.69 -9.09 -9.96
CA LEU A 43 29.84 -9.01 -11.43
C LEU A 43 28.58 -9.49 -12.16
N ILE A 44 27.96 -10.58 -11.69
CA ILE A 44 26.71 -11.12 -12.26
C ILE A 44 25.56 -10.12 -12.07
N ILE A 45 25.51 -9.39 -10.95
CA ILE A 45 24.48 -8.37 -10.68
C ILE A 45 24.68 -7.12 -11.55
N SER A 46 25.93 -6.73 -11.82
CA SER A 46 26.26 -5.65 -12.76
C SER A 46 25.70 -5.94 -14.16
N ASP A 47 25.87 -7.17 -14.65
CA ASP A 47 25.34 -7.59 -15.95
C ASP A 47 23.81 -7.77 -15.95
N LEU A 48 23.22 -8.19 -14.82
CA LEU A 48 21.76 -8.29 -14.65
C LEU A 48 21.08 -6.91 -14.71
N LEU A 49 21.75 -5.87 -14.20
CA LEU A 49 21.29 -4.48 -14.26
C LEU A 49 21.49 -3.85 -15.66
N ALA A 50 22.40 -4.38 -16.47
CA ALA A 50 22.77 -3.84 -17.79
C ALA A 50 21.93 -4.35 -18.98
N SER A 51 21.20 -5.48 -18.86
CA SER A 51 20.31 -5.96 -19.95
C SER A 51 18.88 -5.42 -19.80
N ASN A 52 18.45 -4.56 -20.74
CA ASN A 52 17.28 -3.67 -20.56
C ASN A 52 15.94 -4.16 -21.14
N THR A 53 15.89 -5.22 -21.94
CA THR A 53 14.63 -5.72 -22.53
C THR A 53 14.40 -7.21 -22.27
N THR A 54 15.44 -8.03 -22.42
CA THR A 54 15.37 -9.49 -22.16
C THR A 54 15.00 -9.81 -20.70
N ASN A 55 15.44 -8.98 -19.75
CA ASN A 55 15.17 -9.17 -18.32
C ASN A 55 13.70 -8.86 -17.96
N ARG A 56 13.08 -7.82 -18.54
CA ARG A 56 11.71 -7.41 -18.16
C ARG A 56 10.64 -8.39 -18.62
N GLU A 57 10.76 -8.92 -19.83
CA GLU A 57 9.83 -9.95 -20.33
C GLU A 57 10.00 -11.26 -19.54
N GLN A 58 11.23 -11.65 -19.20
CA GLN A 58 11.47 -12.80 -18.33
C GLN A 58 10.84 -12.62 -16.95
N ILE A 59 10.98 -11.44 -16.33
CA ILE A 59 10.31 -11.11 -15.06
C ILE A 59 8.79 -11.20 -15.20
N TYR A 60 8.23 -10.68 -16.30
CA TYR A 60 6.80 -10.77 -16.56
C TYR A 60 6.33 -12.22 -16.66
N GLN A 61 7.02 -13.07 -17.42
CA GLN A 61 6.69 -14.49 -17.54
C GLN A 61 6.81 -15.23 -16.19
N GLN A 62 7.81 -14.90 -15.37
CA GLN A 62 7.92 -15.44 -14.01
C GLN A 62 6.72 -15.05 -13.14
N PHE A 63 6.32 -13.77 -13.17
CA PHE A 63 5.16 -13.31 -12.41
C PHE A 63 3.84 -13.81 -12.99
N LEU A 64 3.74 -14.02 -14.30
CA LEU A 64 2.56 -14.59 -14.94
C LEU A 64 2.32 -16.03 -14.45
N ASN A 65 3.38 -16.83 -14.37
CA ASN A 65 3.32 -18.16 -13.79
C ASN A 65 2.98 -18.12 -12.30
N ALA A 66 3.53 -17.16 -11.55
CA ALA A 66 3.25 -17.01 -10.12
C ALA A 66 1.84 -16.46 -9.81
N ALA A 67 1.22 -15.74 -10.76
CA ALA A 67 -0.13 -15.21 -10.66
C ALA A 67 -1.21 -16.24 -11.04
N ALA A 68 -0.83 -17.42 -11.54
CA ALA A 68 -1.74 -18.46 -11.98
C ALA A 68 -2.74 -18.84 -10.88
N GLY A 69 -4.02 -18.96 -11.27
CA GLY A 69 -5.12 -19.25 -10.34
C GLY A 69 -5.70 -18.03 -9.63
N GLY A 70 -5.25 -16.82 -9.95
CA GLY A 70 -5.88 -15.58 -9.50
C GLY A 70 -7.30 -15.41 -10.05
N VAL A 71 -8.17 -14.85 -9.21
CA VAL A 71 -9.58 -14.54 -9.52
C VAL A 71 -9.88 -13.08 -9.16
N GLU A 72 -10.99 -12.53 -9.66
CA GLU A 72 -11.35 -11.10 -9.57
C GLU A 72 -11.09 -10.47 -8.19
N ASP A 73 -11.58 -11.09 -7.12
CA ASP A 73 -11.56 -10.56 -5.76
C ASP A 73 -10.29 -10.93 -4.98
N LYS A 74 -9.45 -11.82 -5.56
CA LYS A 74 -8.22 -12.31 -4.94
C LYS A 74 -7.10 -12.59 -5.97
N PRO A 75 -6.58 -11.57 -6.68
CA PRO A 75 -5.36 -11.72 -7.46
C PRO A 75 -4.20 -12.17 -6.57
N VAL A 76 -3.46 -13.19 -6.99
CA VAL A 76 -2.50 -13.93 -6.14
C VAL A 76 -1.36 -13.05 -5.62
N LEU A 77 -0.73 -12.25 -6.49
CA LEU A 77 0.45 -11.45 -6.15
C LEU A 77 0.06 -10.20 -5.37
N LEU A 78 -1.03 -9.52 -5.75
CA LEU A 78 -1.58 -8.41 -4.98
C LEU A 78 -2.02 -8.87 -3.57
N TYR A 79 -2.57 -10.07 -3.41
CA TYR A 79 -3.03 -10.60 -2.12
C TYR A 79 -2.06 -11.57 -1.45
N GLN A 80 -0.75 -11.46 -1.73
CA GLN A 80 0.27 -12.35 -1.16
C GLN A 80 0.23 -12.36 0.38
N GLY A 81 -0.12 -11.22 0.99
CA GLY A 81 -0.36 -11.10 2.41
C GLY A 81 0.90 -10.77 3.21
N ILE A 82 0.73 -10.05 4.33
CA ILE A 82 1.88 -9.69 5.17
C ILE A 82 2.59 -10.90 5.79
N ASN A 83 1.88 -12.02 5.97
CA ASN A 83 2.45 -13.23 6.56
C ASN A 83 3.53 -13.89 5.69
N THR A 84 3.60 -13.58 4.39
CA THR A 84 4.66 -14.06 3.50
C THR A 84 5.84 -13.08 3.38
N SER A 85 5.73 -11.89 3.99
CA SER A 85 6.75 -10.85 3.88
C SER A 85 7.95 -11.16 4.77
N PRO A 86 9.19 -11.15 4.23
CA PRO A 86 10.40 -11.24 5.07
C PRO A 86 10.59 -9.98 5.93
N TYR A 87 9.82 -8.92 5.70
CA TYR A 87 9.91 -7.64 6.41
C TYR A 87 8.85 -7.47 7.50
N LYS A 88 7.99 -8.48 7.74
CA LYS A 88 6.88 -8.42 8.72
C LYS A 88 7.32 -7.98 10.11
N GLU A 89 8.33 -8.64 10.66
CA GLU A 89 8.81 -8.32 12.02
C GLU A 89 9.47 -6.93 12.10
N GLN A 90 9.78 -6.33 10.95
CA GLN A 90 10.42 -5.02 10.88
C GLN A 90 9.44 -3.85 10.96
N ILE A 91 8.12 -4.09 10.82
CA ILE A 91 7.08 -3.05 10.83
C ILE A 91 7.13 -2.19 12.09
N GLN A 92 7.43 -2.80 13.24
CA GLN A 92 7.52 -2.08 14.51
C GLN A 92 8.59 -0.97 14.49
N HIS A 93 9.61 -1.11 13.63
CA HIS A 93 10.70 -0.16 13.47
C HIS A 93 10.48 0.89 12.38
N TYR A 94 9.41 0.77 11.57
CA TYR A 94 9.14 1.71 10.48
C TYR A 94 9.09 3.18 10.94
N PRO A 95 8.41 3.54 12.05
CA PRO A 95 8.39 4.94 12.52
C PRO A 95 9.79 5.53 12.81
N THR A 96 10.71 4.72 13.32
CA THR A 96 12.08 5.15 13.59
C THR A 96 12.90 5.25 12.30
N ARG A 97 12.76 4.27 11.40
CA ARG A 97 13.47 4.26 10.10
C ARG A 97 13.06 5.42 9.20
N LEU A 98 11.79 5.82 9.22
CA LEU A 98 11.28 7.00 8.50
C LEU A 98 11.74 8.35 9.08
N LYS A 99 12.58 8.34 10.12
CA LYS A 99 13.30 9.52 10.62
C LYS A 99 14.78 9.53 10.22
N GLN A 100 15.29 8.43 9.67
CA GLN A 100 16.68 8.31 9.26
C GLN A 100 16.97 9.22 8.06
N LYS A 101 18.15 9.85 8.04
CA LYS A 101 18.60 10.72 6.95
C LYS A 101 20.03 10.36 6.55
N PRO A 102 20.44 10.56 5.29
CA PRO A 102 21.83 10.51 4.89
C PRO A 102 22.70 11.46 5.73
N ASN A 103 23.92 11.05 6.03
CA ASN A 103 24.88 11.85 6.81
C ASN A 103 26.04 12.39 5.95
N GLY A 104 26.04 12.11 4.65
CA GLY A 104 27.06 12.56 3.70
C GLY A 104 28.41 11.85 3.82
N LYS A 105 28.59 10.96 4.80
CA LYS A 105 29.85 10.25 5.08
C LYS A 105 29.72 8.76 4.82
N ASN A 106 28.95 8.07 5.66
CA ASN A 106 28.77 6.62 5.62
C ASN A 106 27.45 6.23 4.93
N LEU A 107 26.52 7.18 4.85
CA LEU A 107 25.23 7.06 4.18
C LEU A 107 25.01 8.30 3.31
N VAL A 108 24.88 8.09 2.01
CA VAL A 108 24.62 9.13 1.02
C VAL A 108 23.31 8.86 0.30
N ASP A 109 22.72 9.87 -0.35
CA ASP A 109 21.56 9.66 -1.21
C ASP A 109 21.89 8.73 -2.39
N GLY A 110 21.01 7.75 -2.59
CA GLY A 110 21.06 6.84 -3.72
C GLY A 110 20.59 7.50 -5.02
N ILE A 111 19.58 8.38 -4.92
CA ILE A 111 19.11 9.27 -5.98
C ILE A 111 19.65 10.66 -5.68
N LYS A 112 20.49 11.21 -6.56
CA LYS A 112 21.06 12.55 -6.40
C LYS A 112 20.10 13.59 -6.96
N ALA A 113 19.77 14.60 -6.16
CA ALA A 113 19.00 15.74 -6.63
C ALA A 113 19.73 16.48 -7.76
N ASP A 114 19.03 16.75 -8.86
CA ASP A 114 19.46 17.59 -9.96
C ASP A 114 18.61 18.89 -10.02
N SER A 115 18.72 19.65 -11.12
CA SER A 115 17.98 20.89 -11.31
C SER A 115 16.46 20.72 -11.47
N SER A 116 15.96 19.49 -11.58
CA SER A 116 14.52 19.17 -11.65
C SER A 116 13.90 18.84 -10.27
N PHE A 117 14.73 18.68 -9.23
CA PHE A 117 14.23 18.52 -7.87
C PHE A 117 13.78 19.85 -7.28
N ARG A 118 12.70 19.81 -6.49
CA ARG A 118 12.10 20.96 -5.82
C ARG A 118 11.78 20.60 -4.37
N PRO A 119 11.64 21.57 -3.45
CA PRO A 119 11.06 21.29 -2.14
C PRO A 119 9.70 20.61 -2.28
N PHE A 120 9.36 19.73 -1.35
CA PHE A 120 8.05 19.09 -1.34
C PHE A 120 6.92 20.14 -1.27
N PRO A 121 5.89 20.06 -2.13
CA PRO A 121 4.88 21.09 -2.27
C PRO A 121 4.14 21.36 -0.96
N VAL A 122 3.86 22.64 -0.70
CA VAL A 122 3.02 23.07 0.43
C VAL A 122 1.62 22.46 0.29
N VAL A 123 0.94 22.23 1.41
CA VAL A 123 -0.46 21.79 1.44
C VAL A 123 -1.32 22.66 0.51
N GLY A 124 -2.10 22.01 -0.36
CA GLY A 124 -2.98 22.69 -1.32
C GLY A 124 -2.31 23.12 -2.63
N GLN A 125 -1.00 22.88 -2.81
CA GLN A 125 -0.28 23.22 -4.04
C GLN A 125 0.03 21.97 -4.88
N LEU A 126 -0.33 21.99 -6.16
CA LEU A 126 0.14 20.99 -7.12
C LEU A 126 1.64 21.19 -7.44
N PRO A 127 2.47 20.13 -7.42
CA PRO A 127 3.85 20.21 -7.88
C PRO A 127 3.90 20.20 -9.42
N GLU A 128 5.06 20.56 -9.96
CA GLU A 128 5.39 20.26 -11.35
C GLU A 128 5.61 18.75 -11.50
N ILE A 129 4.77 18.09 -12.32
CA ILE A 129 4.84 16.66 -12.60
C ILE A 129 5.30 16.46 -14.03
N ASN A 130 6.41 15.75 -14.24
CA ASN A 130 6.82 15.35 -15.58
C ASN A 130 5.92 14.23 -16.12
N GLN A 131 4.89 14.57 -16.89
CA GLN A 131 3.89 13.61 -17.39
C GLN A 131 4.42 12.57 -18.40
N ASN A 132 5.65 12.75 -18.88
CA ASN A 132 6.27 11.89 -19.89
C ASN A 132 7.36 10.97 -19.31
N SER A 133 7.73 11.14 -18.04
CA SER A 133 8.85 10.41 -17.44
C SER A 133 8.55 8.94 -17.20
N LEU A 134 7.28 8.55 -17.12
CA LEU A 134 6.86 7.16 -16.90
C LEU A 134 6.43 6.45 -18.20
N LYS A 135 6.88 6.92 -19.37
CA LYS A 135 6.63 6.26 -20.67
C LYS A 135 7.21 4.85 -20.77
N PHE A 136 8.20 4.50 -19.94
CA PHE A 136 8.75 3.15 -19.91
C PHE A 136 7.79 2.10 -19.34
N LEU A 137 6.80 2.50 -18.54
CA LEU A 137 5.82 1.58 -17.97
C LEU A 137 5.00 0.92 -19.09
N HIS A 138 4.54 -0.31 -18.88
CA HIS A 138 3.72 -1.00 -19.88
C HIS A 138 2.43 -0.23 -20.14
N GLU A 139 1.87 -0.32 -21.35
CA GLU A 139 0.66 0.42 -21.72
C GLU A 139 -0.58 0.06 -20.89
N ASP A 140 -0.59 -1.11 -20.25
CA ASP A 140 -1.66 -1.51 -19.32
C ASP A 140 -1.68 -0.61 -18.08
N ILE A 141 -0.57 0.02 -17.69
CA ILE A 141 -0.56 1.04 -16.63
C ILE A 141 -1.05 2.36 -17.23
N LYS A 142 -2.31 2.70 -17.00
CA LYS A 142 -2.92 3.89 -17.64
C LYS A 142 -2.66 5.17 -16.86
N GLU A 143 -2.68 5.12 -15.52
CA GLU A 143 -2.21 6.24 -14.69
C GLU A 143 -1.15 5.78 -13.71
N ALA A 144 -0.13 6.62 -13.56
CA ALA A 144 0.94 6.42 -12.62
C ALA A 144 1.47 7.77 -12.13
N CYS A 145 1.79 7.82 -10.85
CA CYS A 145 2.58 8.90 -10.28
C CYS A 145 3.65 8.29 -9.39
N ILE A 146 4.87 8.79 -9.51
CA ILE A 146 6.00 8.42 -8.65
C ILE A 146 6.62 9.70 -8.13
N CYS A 147 6.88 9.76 -6.83
CA CYS A 147 7.63 10.84 -6.21
C CYS A 147 8.91 10.24 -5.64
N VAL A 148 10.07 10.74 -6.06
CA VAL A 148 11.37 10.33 -5.52
C VAL A 148 11.87 11.39 -4.56
N GLY A 149 12.47 10.96 -3.45
CA GLY A 149 13.04 11.85 -2.43
C GLY A 149 14.58 11.82 -2.42
N SER A 150 15.18 12.97 -2.17
CA SER A 150 16.63 13.14 -2.03
C SER A 150 16.94 14.26 -1.04
N PHE A 151 18.02 14.14 -0.28
CA PHE A 151 18.53 15.21 0.58
C PHE A 151 19.60 16.01 -0.17
N SER A 152 19.36 17.31 -0.34
CA SER A 152 20.29 18.24 -0.98
C SER A 152 20.41 19.52 -0.14
N ALA A 153 21.65 19.93 0.12
CA ALA A 153 21.97 21.09 0.97
C ALA A 153 21.23 21.09 2.33
N GLY A 154 21.07 19.92 2.95
CA GLY A 154 20.39 19.76 4.24
C GLY A 154 18.85 19.81 4.17
N SER A 155 18.27 20.01 2.99
CA SER A 155 16.83 20.05 2.76
C SER A 155 16.35 18.78 2.03
N PHE A 156 15.13 18.34 2.33
CA PHE A 156 14.49 17.25 1.59
C PHE A 156 13.85 17.81 0.33
N GLN A 157 14.28 17.31 -0.83
CA GLN A 157 13.78 17.68 -2.13
C GLN A 157 13.14 16.47 -2.81
N THR A 158 12.18 16.74 -3.69
CA THR A 158 11.49 15.72 -4.45
C THR A 158 11.39 16.03 -5.92
N LYS A 159 11.21 14.98 -6.71
CA LYS A 159 10.89 15.05 -8.14
C LYS A 159 9.66 14.19 -8.40
N TRP A 160 8.71 14.75 -9.13
CA TRP A 160 7.42 14.12 -9.43
C TRP A 160 7.37 13.67 -10.88
N LEU A 161 7.08 12.39 -11.05
CA LEU A 161 7.12 11.67 -12.31
C LEU A 161 5.72 11.15 -12.60
N GLY A 162 5.23 11.34 -13.82
CA GLY A 162 3.84 11.05 -14.17
C GLY A 162 3.67 10.24 -15.45
N ARG A 163 2.53 9.57 -15.49
CA ARG A 163 1.78 9.18 -16.69
C ARG A 163 0.32 9.42 -16.35
N ASN A 164 -0.34 10.37 -17.03
CA ASN A 164 -1.73 10.74 -16.73
C ASN A 164 -1.95 10.96 -15.23
N ALA A 165 -0.97 11.55 -14.54
CA ALA A 165 -0.88 11.48 -13.08
C ALA A 165 -2.03 12.20 -12.36
N LEU A 166 -2.64 13.19 -13.02
CA LEU A 166 -3.75 14.00 -12.51
C LEU A 166 -5.12 13.54 -13.01
N ASN A 167 -5.20 12.52 -13.89
CA ASN A 167 -6.48 11.98 -14.32
C ASN A 167 -7.20 11.34 -13.13
N THR A 168 -8.43 11.75 -12.89
CA THR A 168 -9.25 11.24 -11.79
C THR A 168 -10.01 10.00 -12.23
N GLU A 169 -9.77 8.88 -11.56
CA GLU A 169 -10.34 7.57 -11.86
C GLU A 169 -10.70 6.84 -10.56
N GLU A 170 -11.41 5.71 -10.66
CA GLU A 170 -11.65 4.85 -9.49
C GLU A 170 -10.36 4.14 -9.09
N PHE A 171 -9.83 4.49 -7.91
CA PHE A 171 -8.66 3.83 -7.30
C PHE A 171 -9.04 2.77 -6.25
N TRP A 172 -10.31 2.32 -6.26
CA TRP A 172 -10.82 1.20 -5.46
C TRP A 172 -10.43 1.28 -3.97
N SER A 173 -10.03 0.16 -3.37
CA SER A 173 -9.59 0.12 -1.97
C SER A 173 -8.29 0.88 -1.69
N GLY A 174 -7.55 1.29 -2.73
CA GLY A 174 -6.34 2.12 -2.59
C GLY A 174 -6.61 3.43 -1.86
N THR A 175 -7.86 3.91 -1.89
CA THR A 175 -8.26 5.18 -1.28
C THR A 175 -8.62 5.08 0.21
N LYS A 176 -8.71 3.88 0.78
CA LYS A 176 -9.16 3.68 2.18
C LYS A 176 -8.21 4.27 3.23
N ILE A 177 -6.95 4.46 2.88
CA ILE A 177 -5.96 5.16 3.71
C ILE A 177 -6.42 6.59 4.07
N ILE A 178 -7.16 7.24 3.16
CA ILE A 178 -7.57 8.64 3.30
C ILE A 178 -8.52 8.81 4.50
N SER A 179 -9.49 7.91 4.67
CA SER A 179 -10.44 7.99 5.80
C SER A 179 -9.79 7.66 7.15
N LEU A 180 -8.76 6.81 7.18
CA LEU A 180 -7.98 6.58 8.40
C LEU A 180 -7.21 7.83 8.83
N LEU A 181 -6.48 8.42 7.87
CA LEU A 181 -5.72 9.65 8.10
C LEU A 181 -6.64 10.79 8.53
N TYR A 182 -7.80 10.90 7.91
CA TYR A 182 -8.77 11.93 8.27
C TYR A 182 -9.35 11.72 9.67
N THR A 183 -9.59 10.48 10.10
CA THR A 183 -10.03 10.18 11.47
C THR A 183 -8.96 10.61 12.48
N ALA A 184 -7.68 10.33 12.21
CA ALA A 184 -6.58 10.79 13.06
C ALA A 184 -6.44 12.31 13.07
N TYR A 185 -6.59 12.96 11.92
CA TYR A 185 -6.65 14.43 11.81
C TYR A 185 -7.74 15.03 12.71
N LEU A 186 -8.98 14.51 12.62
CA LEU A 186 -10.09 15.00 13.44
C LEU A 186 -9.84 14.77 14.93
N LEU A 187 -9.35 13.58 15.31
CA LEU A 187 -8.97 13.28 16.68
C LEU A 187 -7.96 14.30 17.21
N ASN A 188 -6.83 14.48 16.51
CA ASN A 188 -5.75 15.32 17.00
C ASN A 188 -6.06 16.82 16.90
N LYS A 189 -6.98 17.22 16.03
CA LYS A 189 -7.54 18.57 16.04
C LYS A 189 -8.36 18.85 17.31
N ASN A 190 -9.14 17.86 17.80
CA ASN A 190 -9.96 17.99 19.01
C ASN A 190 -9.16 17.74 20.29
N VAL A 191 -8.14 16.89 20.23
CA VAL A 191 -7.27 16.51 21.35
C VAL A 191 -5.81 16.52 20.89
N PRO A 192 -5.14 17.68 20.91
CA PRO A 192 -3.74 17.81 20.49
C PRO A 192 -2.83 16.83 21.23
N GLY A 193 -1.93 16.17 20.49
CA GLY A 193 -0.98 15.20 21.06
C GLY A 193 -1.58 13.83 21.43
N ALA A 194 -2.88 13.61 21.24
CA ALA A 194 -3.52 12.33 21.48
C ALA A 194 -2.89 11.20 20.66
N ASP A 195 -2.88 10.00 21.24
CA ASP A 195 -2.48 8.77 20.57
C ASP A 195 -3.72 7.97 20.21
N ILE A 196 -3.95 7.77 18.91
CA ILE A 196 -5.13 7.10 18.39
C ILE A 196 -5.32 5.66 18.90
N THR A 197 -4.26 5.02 19.41
CA THR A 197 -4.35 3.70 20.06
C THR A 197 -5.13 3.71 21.37
N ASN A 198 -5.34 4.87 22.00
CA ASN A 198 -6.08 4.97 23.26
C ASN A 198 -7.60 5.08 23.06
N TYR A 199 -8.09 4.90 21.83
CA TYR A 199 -9.48 5.11 21.48
C TYR A 199 -10.15 3.83 20.97
N ASN A 200 -11.45 3.75 21.21
CA ASN A 200 -12.35 2.73 20.69
C ASN A 200 -13.35 3.36 19.72
N ILE A 201 -13.78 2.58 18.74
CA ILE A 201 -14.95 2.87 17.92
C ILE A 201 -16.13 2.08 18.49
N LYS A 202 -17.18 2.80 18.90
CA LYS A 202 -18.40 2.24 19.47
C LYS A 202 -19.62 2.58 18.63
N GLY A 203 -20.57 1.66 18.53
CA GLY A 203 -21.87 1.89 17.94
C GLY A 203 -22.66 0.60 17.79
N LEU A 204 -23.83 0.69 17.17
CA LEU A 204 -24.65 -0.48 16.86
C LEU A 204 -24.22 -1.06 15.51
N ASP A 205 -24.10 -2.39 15.45
CA ASP A 205 -23.96 -3.09 14.18
C ASP A 205 -25.31 -3.24 13.45
N GLN A 206 -25.33 -4.01 12.37
CA GLN A 206 -26.51 -4.25 11.55
C GLN A 206 -27.61 -4.99 12.31
N ASP A 207 -27.24 -5.86 13.25
CA ASP A 207 -28.13 -6.63 14.12
C ASP A 207 -28.55 -5.84 15.37
N LYS A 208 -28.24 -4.54 15.42
CA LYS A 208 -28.51 -3.64 16.55
C LYS A 208 -27.80 -4.04 17.84
N ILE A 209 -26.69 -4.78 17.73
CA ILE A 209 -25.86 -5.16 18.87
C ILE A 209 -24.84 -4.05 19.11
N GLN A 210 -24.68 -3.65 20.38
CA GLN A 210 -23.67 -2.69 20.77
C GLN A 210 -22.28 -3.30 20.62
N ARG A 211 -21.46 -2.69 19.77
CA ARG A 211 -20.06 -3.06 19.55
C ARG A 211 -19.11 -2.02 20.10
N SER A 212 -17.90 -2.46 20.43
CA SER A 212 -16.79 -1.62 20.88
C SER A 212 -15.49 -2.29 20.49
N PHE A 213 -14.74 -1.68 19.56
CA PHE A 213 -13.46 -2.19 19.11
C PHE A 213 -12.37 -1.14 19.28
N PRO A 214 -11.14 -1.52 19.64
CA PRO A 214 -9.95 -0.70 19.43
C PRO A 214 -9.91 -0.10 18.01
N PHE A 215 -9.58 1.19 17.90
CA PHE A 215 -9.35 1.82 16.58
C PHE A 215 -8.33 1.00 15.76
N SER A 216 -7.25 0.57 16.41
CA SER A 216 -6.16 -0.20 15.79
C SER A 216 -6.65 -1.48 15.14
N ASP A 217 -7.61 -2.16 15.74
CA ASP A 217 -8.03 -3.49 15.32
C ASP A 217 -8.91 -3.38 14.07
N LEU A 218 -9.86 -2.43 14.05
CA LEU A 218 -10.66 -2.12 12.87
C LEU A 218 -9.78 -1.60 11.71
N ALA A 219 -8.83 -0.72 12.02
CA ALA A 219 -7.92 -0.18 11.01
C ALA A 219 -7.01 -1.28 10.44
N LYS A 220 -6.49 -2.18 11.28
CA LYS A 220 -5.68 -3.32 10.83
C LYS A 220 -6.51 -4.28 9.97
N ASP A 221 -7.69 -4.70 10.42
CA ASP A 221 -8.55 -5.64 9.70
C ASP A 221 -8.98 -5.10 8.32
N MET A 222 -9.23 -3.79 8.24
CA MET A 222 -9.52 -3.10 6.96
C MET A 222 -8.34 -3.17 5.98
N ILE A 223 -7.11 -3.16 6.49
CA ILE A 223 -5.87 -3.11 5.72
C ILE A 223 -5.33 -4.51 5.39
N THR A 224 -5.49 -5.47 6.29
CA THR A 224 -5.01 -6.86 6.12
C THR A 224 -6.00 -7.74 5.36
N TYR A 225 -7.27 -7.33 5.21
CA TYR A 225 -8.32 -8.16 4.58
C TYR A 225 -8.46 -9.53 5.26
N GLU A 226 -8.10 -9.64 6.54
CA GLU A 226 -8.29 -10.88 7.31
C GLU A 226 -9.78 -11.11 7.64
N GLU A 227 -10.58 -10.04 7.60
CA GLU A 227 -12.02 -10.03 7.83
C GLU A 227 -12.42 -10.68 9.17
N ILE A 228 -11.58 -10.46 10.19
CA ILE A 228 -11.79 -10.98 11.55
C ILE A 228 -13.00 -10.28 12.20
N ILE A 229 -13.20 -8.99 11.91
CA ILE A 229 -14.26 -8.17 12.46
C ILE A 229 -15.36 -7.94 11.41
N ALA A 230 -14.97 -7.43 10.23
CA ALA A 230 -15.88 -7.18 9.11
C ALA A 230 -15.10 -7.01 7.81
N THR A 231 -15.80 -7.00 6.67
CA THR A 231 -15.15 -6.80 5.36
C THR A 231 -14.44 -5.45 5.28
N SER A 232 -13.35 -5.39 4.51
CA SER A 232 -12.58 -4.14 4.30
C SER A 232 -13.46 -2.99 3.79
N ASN A 233 -14.47 -3.28 2.97
CA ASN A 233 -15.43 -2.28 2.49
C ASN A 233 -16.32 -1.75 3.61
N ALA A 234 -16.87 -2.63 4.46
CA ALA A 234 -17.72 -2.24 5.57
C ALA A 234 -16.95 -1.40 6.61
N LEU A 235 -15.70 -1.76 6.90
CA LEU A 235 -14.82 -1.00 7.78
C LEU A 235 -14.40 0.34 7.17
N GLY A 236 -14.07 0.37 5.88
CA GLY A 236 -13.80 1.63 5.16
C GLY A 236 -14.99 2.59 5.20
N ALA A 237 -16.21 2.06 5.12
CA ALA A 237 -17.42 2.85 5.28
C ALA A 237 -17.55 3.42 6.70
N VAL A 238 -17.23 2.65 7.76
CA VAL A 238 -17.24 3.13 9.17
C VAL A 238 -16.37 4.38 9.32
N PHE A 239 -15.13 4.35 8.82
CA PHE A 239 -14.22 5.49 8.94
C PHE A 239 -14.71 6.74 8.16
N LYS A 240 -15.49 6.57 7.10
CA LYS A 240 -16.11 7.69 6.38
C LYS A 240 -17.30 8.31 7.13
N ARG A 241 -17.80 7.70 8.21
CA ARG A 241 -18.96 8.21 8.97
C ARG A 241 -18.60 9.22 10.05
N PHE A 242 -17.33 9.50 10.33
CA PHE A 242 -16.95 10.52 11.31
C PHE A 242 -17.09 11.97 10.83
N SER A 243 -17.54 12.19 9.58
CA SER A 243 -17.76 13.53 9.00
C SER A 243 -18.63 13.47 7.75
N PRO A 244 -19.35 14.55 7.42
CA PRO A 244 -19.96 14.72 6.11
C PRO A 244 -18.99 14.46 4.96
N GLN A 245 -19.41 13.70 3.94
CA GLN A 245 -18.52 13.28 2.85
C GLN A 245 -17.97 14.49 2.08
N ILE A 246 -18.76 15.57 1.95
CA ILE A 246 -18.30 16.83 1.35
C ILE A 246 -17.17 17.50 2.15
N LYS A 247 -17.15 17.36 3.48
CA LYS A 247 -16.08 17.90 4.33
C LYS A 247 -14.81 17.05 4.21
N LEU A 248 -14.95 15.73 4.12
CA LEU A 248 -13.83 14.81 3.85
C LEU A 248 -13.23 15.06 2.46
N GLU A 249 -14.06 15.21 1.42
CA GLU A 249 -13.62 15.56 0.06
C GLU A 249 -12.91 16.92 0.05
N LYS A 250 -13.51 17.96 0.65
CA LYS A 250 -12.88 19.29 0.74
C LYS A 250 -11.55 19.24 1.49
N TRP A 251 -11.44 18.44 2.54
CA TRP A 251 -10.17 18.24 3.23
C TRP A 251 -9.11 17.62 2.31
N LEU A 252 -9.49 16.61 1.51
CA LEU A 252 -8.57 15.99 0.56
C LEU A 252 -8.15 16.95 -0.57
N LYS A 253 -9.08 17.76 -1.10
CA LYS A 253 -8.78 18.84 -2.07
C LYS A 253 -7.79 19.84 -1.49
N ASN A 254 -8.06 20.35 -0.29
CA ASN A 254 -7.16 21.26 0.41
C ASN A 254 -5.79 20.62 0.70
N LEU A 255 -5.74 19.31 0.92
CA LEU A 255 -4.49 18.60 1.20
C LEU A 255 -3.61 18.47 -0.05
N THR A 256 -4.25 18.22 -1.20
CA THR A 256 -3.58 17.87 -2.46
C THR A 256 -3.39 19.05 -3.40
N GLY A 257 -4.32 20.01 -3.40
CA GLY A 257 -4.44 21.05 -4.42
C GLY A 257 -5.18 20.59 -5.69
N ASN A 258 -5.69 19.36 -5.73
CA ASN A 258 -6.44 18.86 -6.87
C ASN A 258 -7.94 19.08 -6.67
N ASP A 259 -8.47 20.16 -7.24
CA ASP A 259 -9.88 20.53 -7.10
C ASP A 259 -10.84 19.66 -7.94
N GLU A 260 -10.32 18.87 -8.88
CA GLU A 260 -11.11 18.02 -9.77
C GLU A 260 -11.50 16.67 -9.14
N LEU A 261 -10.85 16.27 -8.04
CA LEU A 261 -11.15 14.98 -7.40
C LEU A 261 -12.58 14.93 -6.84
N VAL A 262 -13.13 13.71 -6.79
CA VAL A 262 -14.40 13.39 -6.13
C VAL A 262 -14.17 12.25 -5.16
N PHE A 263 -14.51 12.45 -3.89
CA PHE A 263 -14.25 11.45 -2.84
C PHE A 263 -15.45 11.22 -1.93
N ARG A 264 -16.56 10.83 -2.55
CA ARG A 264 -17.86 10.67 -1.90
C ARG A 264 -18.44 9.27 -2.08
N GLY A 265 -17.65 8.26 -2.44
CA GLY A 265 -18.11 6.87 -2.55
C GLY A 265 -18.04 6.08 -1.24
N ARG A 266 -18.85 5.01 -1.14
CA ARG A 266 -18.99 4.16 0.08
C ARG A 266 -18.34 2.78 0.00
N TYR A 267 -17.50 2.53 -1.02
CA TYR A 267 -16.90 1.22 -1.26
C TYR A 267 -17.92 0.08 -1.40
N SER A 268 -19.09 0.38 -2.00
CA SER A 268 -20.21 -0.55 -2.28
C SER A 268 -20.76 -1.38 -1.09
N GLY A 269 -20.22 -1.28 0.12
CA GLY A 269 -20.62 -2.06 1.29
C GLY A 269 -21.68 -1.38 2.15
N ILE A 270 -22.47 -2.20 2.85
CA ILE A 270 -23.26 -1.75 4.00
C ILE A 270 -22.27 -1.49 5.15
N THR A 271 -22.40 -0.35 5.82
CA THR A 271 -21.53 0.02 6.94
C THR A 271 -21.66 -1.03 8.06
N PHE A 272 -20.54 -1.46 8.64
CA PHE A 272 -20.55 -2.38 9.79
C PHE A 272 -21.18 -1.73 11.03
N ILE A 273 -20.75 -0.50 11.37
CA ILE A 273 -21.33 0.34 12.42
C ILE A 273 -21.81 1.65 11.78
N ASP A 274 -23.12 1.88 11.74
CA ASP A 274 -23.70 2.97 10.93
C ASP A 274 -23.57 4.37 11.58
N ALA A 275 -23.53 4.40 12.91
CA ALA A 275 -23.39 5.60 13.73
C ALA A 275 -22.19 5.47 14.69
N PRO A 276 -20.94 5.39 14.18
CA PRO A 276 -19.77 5.17 15.00
C PRO A 276 -19.42 6.41 15.84
N ARG A 277 -19.01 6.18 17.08
CA ARG A 277 -18.43 7.17 17.99
C ARG A 277 -16.99 6.79 18.30
N LEU A 278 -16.07 7.75 18.22
CA LEU A 278 -14.71 7.57 18.70
C LEU A 278 -14.66 7.99 20.18
N VAL A 279 -14.37 7.05 21.07
CA VAL A 279 -14.38 7.26 22.52
C VAL A 279 -13.01 6.98 23.12
N GLU A 280 -12.59 7.78 24.10
CA GLU A 280 -11.38 7.50 24.86
C GLU A 280 -11.59 6.30 25.79
N ARG A 281 -10.68 5.32 25.76
CA ARG A 281 -10.88 4.04 26.48
C ARG A 281 -11.02 4.16 27.99
N ARG A 282 -10.33 5.12 28.61
CA ARG A 282 -10.27 5.24 30.08
C ARG A 282 -11.42 6.04 30.64
N THR A 283 -11.73 7.18 30.02
CA THR A 283 -12.76 8.09 30.52
C THR A 283 -14.12 7.89 29.88
N GLU A 284 -14.20 7.08 28.82
CA GLU A 284 -15.42 6.90 28.01
C GLU A 284 -15.92 8.20 27.35
N LYS A 285 -15.08 9.25 27.35
CA LYS A 285 -15.40 10.53 26.72
C LYS A 285 -15.49 10.35 25.22
N ILE A 286 -16.62 10.79 24.65
CA ILE A 286 -16.83 10.84 23.20
C ILE A 286 -16.02 12.00 22.62
N ILE A 287 -15.15 11.71 21.65
CA ILE A 287 -14.31 12.70 20.96
C ILE A 287 -14.83 13.02 19.57
N LEU A 288 -15.26 12.00 18.82
CA LEU A 288 -15.88 12.16 17.50
C LEU A 288 -17.26 11.50 17.50
N THR A 289 -18.23 12.20 16.93
CA THR A 289 -19.59 11.72 16.71
C THR A 289 -19.81 11.39 15.24
N PRO A 290 -20.77 10.50 14.93
CA PRO A 290 -21.07 10.18 13.55
C PRO A 290 -21.75 11.36 12.84
N ASP A 291 -21.55 11.43 11.53
CA ASP A 291 -22.39 12.22 10.64
C ASP A 291 -23.73 11.51 10.44
N LEU A 292 -24.78 12.06 11.03
CA LEU A 292 -26.13 11.51 10.93
C LEU A 292 -26.88 11.97 9.67
N ALA A 293 -26.32 12.92 8.91
CA ALA A 293 -26.95 13.39 7.70
C ALA A 293 -27.04 12.27 6.65
N PRO A 294 -28.10 12.28 5.81
CA PRO A 294 -28.14 11.46 4.62
C PRO A 294 -26.89 11.73 3.77
N PRO A 295 -26.13 10.70 3.41
CA PRO A 295 -24.90 10.86 2.67
C PRO A 295 -25.16 11.37 1.23
N SER A 296 -24.35 12.33 0.78
CA SER A 296 -24.34 12.80 -0.62
C SER A 296 -23.39 11.92 -1.44
N TRP A 297 -23.83 10.70 -1.79
CA TRP A 297 -22.98 9.74 -2.49
C TRP A 297 -22.58 10.19 -3.90
N ALA A 298 -21.31 9.93 -4.25
CA ALA A 298 -20.80 9.95 -5.61
C ALA A 298 -19.72 8.86 -5.77
N CYS A 299 -18.92 8.91 -6.82
CA CYS A 299 -17.75 8.05 -7.02
C CYS A 299 -16.60 8.36 -6.04
N ASN A 300 -15.56 7.52 -6.06
CA ASN A 300 -14.23 7.83 -5.51
C ASN A 300 -13.25 8.05 -6.67
N ALA A 301 -13.50 9.09 -7.48
CA ALA A 301 -12.63 9.48 -8.58
C ALA A 301 -11.49 10.36 -8.06
N ILE A 302 -10.31 9.77 -7.86
CA ILE A 302 -9.10 10.48 -7.43
C ILE A 302 -7.97 10.18 -8.40
N SER A 303 -6.87 10.92 -8.34
CA SER A 303 -5.74 10.72 -9.23
C SER A 303 -4.62 9.88 -8.61
N ALA A 304 -3.73 9.34 -9.45
CA ALA A 304 -2.51 8.69 -8.98
C ALA A 304 -1.66 9.66 -8.14
N TYR A 305 -1.60 10.92 -8.58
CA TYR A 305 -0.94 12.00 -7.84
C TYR A 305 -1.49 12.14 -6.41
N ASP A 306 -2.81 12.17 -6.23
CA ASP A 306 -3.43 12.36 -4.91
C ASP A 306 -2.97 11.27 -3.94
N LEU A 307 -3.00 10.00 -4.38
CA LEU A 307 -2.53 8.88 -3.57
C LEU A 307 -1.03 8.92 -3.30
N THR A 308 -0.21 9.20 -4.32
CA THR A 308 1.23 9.36 -4.16
C THR A 308 1.56 10.46 -3.16
N ARG A 309 0.83 11.59 -3.22
CA ARG A 309 1.01 12.67 -2.25
C ARG A 309 0.63 12.23 -0.84
N ILE A 310 -0.53 11.60 -0.66
CA ILE A 310 -1.00 11.14 0.66
C ILE A 310 -0.02 10.18 1.32
N ILE A 311 0.43 9.14 0.60
CA ILE A 311 1.39 8.16 1.15
C ILE A 311 2.76 8.81 1.41
N SER A 312 3.16 9.80 0.60
CA SER A 312 4.39 10.58 0.82
C SER A 312 4.31 11.41 2.09
N MET A 313 3.20 12.10 2.32
CA MET A 313 3.01 12.92 3.51
C MET A 313 2.96 12.08 4.80
N LEU A 314 2.46 10.83 4.71
CA LEU A 314 2.55 9.84 5.79
C LEU A 314 4.02 9.43 6.05
N GLY A 315 4.71 9.00 4.99
CA GLY A 315 6.06 8.45 5.08
C GLY A 315 7.15 9.45 5.45
N TRP A 316 7.12 10.60 4.76
CA TRP A 316 8.16 11.62 4.85
C TRP A 316 7.83 12.72 5.84
N HIS A 317 6.78 12.58 6.66
CA HIS A 317 6.30 13.63 7.57
C HIS A 317 7.43 14.36 8.31
N ASN A 318 8.41 13.62 8.84
CA ASN A 318 9.56 14.16 9.59
C ASN A 318 10.66 14.81 8.73
N TYR A 319 10.57 14.70 7.41
CA TYR A 319 11.44 15.35 6.43
C TYR A 319 10.82 16.64 5.90
N LEU A 320 9.49 16.74 5.93
CA LEU A 320 8.76 17.86 5.34
C LEU A 320 8.78 19.08 6.27
N PRO A 321 8.80 20.30 5.70
CA PRO A 321 8.52 21.51 6.48
C PRO A 321 7.06 21.50 6.96
N GLN A 322 6.78 22.22 8.05
CA GLN A 322 5.48 22.17 8.74
C GLN A 322 4.27 22.48 7.83
N ASN A 323 4.41 23.40 6.88
CA ASN A 323 3.36 23.76 5.92
C ASN A 323 3.13 22.71 4.80
N SER A 324 4.03 21.74 4.67
CA SER A 324 3.92 20.59 3.75
C SER A 324 3.56 19.30 4.47
N GLN A 325 3.43 19.31 5.80
CA GLN A 325 3.08 18.13 6.61
C GLN A 325 1.57 17.85 6.62
N LEU A 326 1.20 16.63 7.02
CA LEU A 326 -0.20 16.32 7.37
C LEU A 326 -0.64 17.26 8.51
N PRO A 327 -1.65 18.10 8.31
CA PRO A 327 -2.02 19.08 9.31
C PRO A 327 -2.54 18.40 10.57
N SER A 328 -2.23 18.98 11.74
CA SER A 328 -2.76 18.60 13.05
C SER A 328 -2.54 17.15 13.51
N ILE A 329 -1.85 16.29 12.75
CA ILE A 329 -1.59 14.91 13.19
C ILE A 329 -0.51 14.90 14.28
N SER A 330 -0.72 14.13 15.35
CA SER A 330 0.32 13.92 16.36
C SER A 330 1.31 12.86 15.91
N GLN A 331 2.56 12.95 16.37
CA GLN A 331 3.56 11.93 16.06
C GLN A 331 3.13 10.52 16.52
N LYS A 332 2.45 10.41 17.67
CA LYS A 332 2.00 9.11 18.21
C LYS A 332 0.93 8.46 17.32
N SER A 333 -0.03 9.26 16.84
CA SER A 333 -1.06 8.77 15.91
C SER A 333 -0.44 8.42 14.56
N LEU A 334 0.50 9.24 14.07
CA LEU A 334 1.25 8.94 12.85
C LEU A 334 2.03 7.63 12.94
N ASP A 335 2.77 7.41 14.04
CA ASP A 335 3.55 6.19 14.28
C ASP A 335 2.65 4.95 14.28
N THR A 336 1.45 5.07 14.86
CA THR A 336 0.43 4.01 14.86
C THR A 336 -0.07 3.70 13.46
N LEU A 337 -0.43 4.73 12.67
CA LEU A 337 -0.89 4.53 11.30
C LEU A 337 0.19 3.96 10.40
N ILE A 338 1.46 4.39 10.56
CA ILE A 338 2.61 3.81 9.85
C ILE A 338 2.69 2.30 10.09
N LYS A 339 2.58 1.86 11.35
CA LYS A 339 2.63 0.44 11.70
C LYS A 339 1.45 -0.33 11.12
N ILE A 340 0.24 0.20 11.23
CA ILE A 340 -0.98 -0.43 10.69
C ILE A 340 -0.88 -0.56 9.17
N MET A 341 -0.55 0.52 8.47
CA MET A 341 -0.41 0.51 7.02
C MET A 341 0.75 -0.38 6.55
N GLY A 342 1.79 -0.56 7.38
CA GLY A 342 2.85 -1.54 7.14
C GLY A 342 2.39 -3.00 7.10
N THR A 343 1.15 -3.30 7.54
CA THR A 343 0.58 -4.66 7.55
C THR A 343 -0.28 -5.02 6.32
N ASP A 344 -0.43 -4.12 5.34
CA ASP A 344 -1.26 -4.39 4.14
C ASP A 344 -0.85 -5.66 3.38
N THR A 345 -1.80 -6.27 2.67
CA THR A 345 -1.54 -7.51 1.91
C THR A 345 -0.71 -7.32 0.65
N ALA A 346 -0.64 -6.10 0.12
CA ALA A 346 0.03 -5.80 -1.15
C ALA A 346 1.56 -5.83 -1.02
N ARG A 347 2.16 -6.94 -1.45
CA ARG A 347 3.61 -7.21 -1.33
C ARG A 347 4.38 -7.21 -2.65
N LEU A 348 3.91 -6.45 -3.64
CA LEU A 348 4.61 -6.32 -4.93
C LEU A 348 6.04 -5.77 -4.79
N THR A 349 6.30 -4.91 -3.80
CA THR A 349 7.67 -4.44 -3.51
C THR A 349 8.55 -5.56 -2.95
N ASP A 350 8.02 -6.47 -2.12
CA ASP A 350 8.76 -7.64 -1.64
C ASP A 350 9.14 -8.55 -2.82
N LEU A 351 8.21 -8.77 -3.75
CA LEU A 351 8.45 -9.53 -4.99
C LEU A 351 9.53 -8.86 -5.84
N ALA A 352 9.46 -7.54 -6.03
CA ALA A 352 10.48 -6.78 -6.73
C ALA A 352 11.87 -6.95 -6.10
N ILE A 353 11.97 -6.80 -4.78
CA ILE A 353 13.24 -6.98 -4.05
C ILE A 353 13.79 -8.40 -4.20
N LYS A 354 12.92 -9.41 -4.13
CA LYS A 354 13.30 -10.81 -4.34
C LYS A 354 13.81 -11.06 -5.75
N THR A 355 13.03 -10.69 -6.76
CA THR A 355 13.34 -10.95 -8.17
C THR A 355 14.60 -10.21 -8.64
N LEU A 356 14.87 -9.03 -8.08
CA LEU A 356 16.10 -8.27 -8.36
C LEU A 356 17.33 -8.75 -7.56
N GLY A 357 17.19 -9.81 -6.74
CA GLY A 357 18.29 -10.35 -5.94
C GLY A 357 18.76 -9.42 -4.82
N LEU A 358 17.88 -8.58 -4.29
CA LEU A 358 18.24 -7.51 -3.35
C LEU A 358 18.03 -7.88 -1.88
N GLN A 359 17.42 -9.04 -1.58
CA GLN A 359 16.98 -9.41 -0.23
C GLN A 359 18.07 -9.32 0.85
N ASN A 360 19.30 -9.74 0.50
CA ASN A 360 20.44 -9.74 1.42
C ASN A 360 21.30 -8.47 1.34
N ALA A 361 20.97 -7.56 0.40
CA ALA A 361 21.72 -6.34 0.14
C ALA A 361 21.09 -5.10 0.79
N LEU A 362 19.80 -5.18 1.13
CA LEU A 362 19.04 -4.05 1.66
C LEU A 362 18.95 -4.10 3.19
N ASP A 363 19.12 -2.94 3.79
CA ASP A 363 18.95 -2.70 5.22
C ASP A 363 17.88 -1.62 5.45
N SER A 364 17.32 -1.57 6.66
CA SER A 364 16.36 -0.54 7.08
C SER A 364 15.15 -0.39 6.15
N VAL A 365 14.69 -1.51 5.58
CA VAL A 365 13.58 -1.56 4.64
C VAL A 365 12.29 -1.10 5.29
N VAL A 366 11.56 -0.21 4.61
CA VAL A 366 10.21 0.24 4.97
C VAL A 366 9.34 0.09 3.72
N ILE A 367 8.24 -0.65 3.86
CA ILE A 367 7.24 -0.84 2.80
C ILE A 367 5.88 -0.57 3.42
N ILE A 368 5.29 0.57 3.07
CA ILE A 368 3.92 0.91 3.41
C ILE A 368 3.12 0.86 2.11
N SER A 369 2.15 -0.04 2.01
CA SER A 369 1.41 -0.26 0.77
C SER A 369 -0.10 -0.32 0.97
N LYS A 370 -0.83 -0.22 -0.14
CA LYS A 370 -2.26 -0.46 -0.22
C LYS A 370 -2.60 -0.98 -1.61
N LEU A 371 -3.33 -2.08 -1.70
CA LEU A 371 -3.97 -2.51 -2.95
C LEU A 371 -5.40 -1.97 -3.11
N GLY A 372 -5.85 -1.95 -4.36
CA GLY A 372 -7.25 -1.99 -4.75
C GLY A 372 -7.41 -2.72 -6.08
N ASN A 373 -8.53 -3.38 -6.29
CA ASN A 373 -8.85 -4.09 -7.52
C ASN A 373 -10.36 -4.19 -7.66
N GLY A 374 -10.80 -4.45 -8.87
CA GLY A 374 -12.19 -4.76 -9.16
C GLY A 374 -12.46 -4.80 -10.65
N VAL A 375 -13.59 -5.38 -11.02
CA VAL A 375 -14.07 -5.35 -12.39
C VAL A 375 -15.01 -4.18 -12.58
N THR A 376 -14.77 -3.40 -13.64
CA THR A 376 -15.77 -2.43 -14.08
C THR A 376 -16.69 -3.08 -15.12
N VAL A 377 -17.95 -3.32 -14.73
CA VAL A 377 -18.99 -3.87 -15.64
C VAL A 377 -19.25 -2.93 -16.82
N THR A 378 -19.43 -1.64 -16.55
CA THR A 378 -19.76 -0.64 -17.59
C THR A 378 -18.63 -0.42 -18.60
N ARG A 379 -17.37 -0.49 -18.15
CA ARG A 379 -16.18 -0.33 -19.00
C ARG A 379 -15.64 -1.66 -19.53
N GLN A 380 -16.29 -2.78 -19.19
CA GLN A 380 -15.93 -4.15 -19.55
C GLN A 380 -14.43 -4.46 -19.42
N ARG A 381 -13.86 -4.17 -18.25
CA ARG A 381 -12.43 -4.32 -17.99
C ARG A 381 -12.12 -4.64 -16.54
N THR A 382 -10.97 -5.25 -16.31
CA THR A 382 -10.38 -5.50 -14.99
C THR A 382 -9.40 -4.38 -14.63
N GLU A 383 -9.43 -3.94 -13.37
CA GLU A 383 -8.59 -2.85 -12.87
C GLU A 383 -7.83 -3.29 -11.62
N ALA A 384 -6.58 -2.83 -11.50
CA ALA A 384 -5.72 -3.07 -10.35
C ALA A 384 -5.00 -1.79 -9.96
N VAL A 385 -4.82 -1.60 -8.67
CA VAL A 385 -4.24 -0.41 -8.04
C VAL A 385 -3.18 -0.85 -7.06
N TYR A 386 -2.01 -0.22 -7.15
CA TYR A 386 -0.94 -0.39 -6.19
C TYR A 386 -0.47 0.98 -5.71
N LEU A 387 -0.59 1.21 -4.42
CA LEU A 387 -0.03 2.37 -3.71
C LEU A 387 1.11 1.88 -2.83
N ALA A 388 2.26 2.55 -2.86
CA ALA A 388 3.36 2.25 -1.96
C ALA A 388 4.21 3.47 -1.61
N LEU A 389 4.77 3.44 -0.40
CA LEU A 389 5.97 4.16 0.00
C LEU A 389 7.04 3.11 0.29
N VAL A 390 8.20 3.29 -0.32
CA VAL A 390 9.34 2.39 -0.21
C VAL A 390 10.56 3.19 0.23
N GLN A 391 11.25 2.70 1.26
CA GLN A 391 12.53 3.23 1.68
C GLN A 391 13.47 2.09 2.06
N PHE A 392 14.75 2.19 1.72
CA PHE A 392 15.76 1.22 2.12
C PHE A 392 17.16 1.80 1.99
N ILE A 393 18.13 1.08 2.55
CA ILE A 393 19.56 1.36 2.42
C ILE A 393 20.21 0.23 1.64
N ASP A 394 20.81 0.54 0.49
CA ASP A 394 21.62 -0.40 -0.28
C ASP A 394 23.05 -0.41 0.26
N ARG A 395 23.47 -1.58 0.75
CA ARG A 395 24.78 -1.81 1.37
C ARG A 395 25.86 -2.26 0.38
N ARG A 396 25.50 -2.68 -0.83
CA ARG A 396 26.46 -3.23 -1.83
C ARG A 396 27.63 -2.30 -2.14
N PRO A 397 27.47 -0.95 -2.23
CA PRO A 397 28.61 -0.06 -2.47
C PRO A 397 29.73 -0.20 -1.44
N GLN A 398 29.42 -0.60 -0.19
CA GLN A 398 30.40 -0.74 0.88
C GLN A 398 31.45 -1.82 0.59
N ALA A 399 31.11 -2.86 -0.19
CA ALA A 399 32.07 -3.87 -0.62
C ALA A 399 33.21 -3.29 -1.47
N SER A 400 32.99 -2.11 -2.07
CA SER A 400 33.98 -1.37 -2.86
C SER A 400 34.54 -0.14 -2.14
N GLY A 401 34.38 -0.05 -0.82
CA GLY A 401 34.82 1.09 -0.01
C GLY A 401 33.99 2.38 -0.21
N LYS A 402 32.83 2.29 -0.88
CA LYS A 402 31.92 3.42 -1.10
C LYS A 402 30.84 3.49 0.00
N PRO A 403 30.29 4.67 0.32
CA PRO A 403 29.21 4.78 1.30
C PRO A 403 27.96 4.02 0.88
N ALA A 404 27.19 3.54 1.86
CA ALA A 404 25.88 2.96 1.62
C ALA A 404 24.93 4.02 1.01
N LYS A 405 23.94 3.57 0.25
CA LYS A 405 23.02 4.46 -0.47
C LYS A 405 21.61 4.40 0.10
N PHE A 406 21.07 5.54 0.48
CA PHE A 406 19.70 5.70 0.95
C PHE A 406 18.74 5.95 -0.22
N PHE A 407 17.70 5.14 -0.36
CA PHE A 407 16.66 5.33 -1.37
C PHE A 407 15.32 5.54 -0.70
N THR A 408 14.54 6.50 -1.20
CA THR A 408 13.15 6.68 -0.79
C THR A 408 12.29 7.16 -1.95
N LEU A 409 11.14 6.53 -2.14
CA LEU A 409 10.16 6.90 -3.16
C LEU A 409 8.76 6.49 -2.75
N SER A 410 7.77 7.15 -3.32
CA SER A 410 6.37 6.78 -3.25
C SER A 410 5.80 6.62 -4.65
N MET A 411 4.80 5.76 -4.80
CA MET A 411 4.16 5.50 -6.08
C MET A 411 2.68 5.18 -5.92
N ALA A 412 1.89 5.56 -6.91
CA ALA A 412 0.55 5.05 -7.13
C ALA A 412 0.43 4.64 -8.60
N LEU A 413 -0.02 3.41 -8.85
CA LEU A 413 -0.18 2.84 -10.18
C LEU A 413 -1.62 2.34 -10.33
N ARG A 414 -2.26 2.62 -11.46
CA ARG A 414 -3.50 1.96 -11.86
C ARG A 414 -3.30 1.25 -13.19
N GLY A 415 -3.41 -0.06 -13.15
CA GLY A 415 -3.41 -0.93 -14.32
C GLY A 415 -4.83 -1.27 -14.79
N VAL A 416 -4.97 -1.53 -16.09
CA VAL A 416 -6.23 -1.92 -16.73
C VAL A 416 -5.98 -3.01 -17.77
N ARG A 417 -6.82 -4.04 -17.78
CA ARG A 417 -6.81 -5.10 -18.80
C ARG A 417 -8.22 -5.36 -19.34
N ALA A 418 -8.34 -5.49 -20.66
CA ALA A 418 -9.60 -5.79 -21.34
C ALA A 418 -9.33 -6.70 -22.54
N LEU A 419 -9.65 -7.98 -22.42
CA LEU A 419 -9.45 -8.98 -23.47
C LEU A 419 -10.64 -9.03 -24.44
N LYS A 420 -10.38 -9.45 -25.68
CA LYS A 420 -11.40 -9.67 -26.72
C LYS A 420 -11.17 -11.04 -27.38
N PRO A 421 -12.04 -12.05 -27.17
CA PRO A 421 -13.21 -12.04 -26.28
C PRO A 421 -12.82 -11.88 -24.81
N ARG A 422 -13.78 -11.42 -23.99
CA ARG A 422 -13.53 -11.13 -22.58
C ARG A 422 -13.32 -12.41 -21.78
N ASN A 423 -12.24 -12.44 -20.99
CA ASN A 423 -11.94 -13.52 -20.04
C ASN A 423 -11.44 -12.89 -18.74
N LEU A 424 -12.29 -12.88 -17.69
CA LEU A 424 -12.00 -12.19 -16.43
C LEU A 424 -10.82 -12.80 -15.69
N ASP A 425 -10.77 -14.12 -15.56
CA ASP A 425 -9.70 -14.79 -14.83
C ASP A 425 -8.35 -14.53 -15.51
N GLN A 426 -8.31 -14.60 -16.84
CA GLN A 426 -7.11 -14.28 -17.59
C GLN A 426 -6.73 -12.80 -17.49
N GLU A 427 -7.70 -11.87 -17.55
CA GLU A 427 -7.44 -10.45 -17.35
C GLU A 427 -6.81 -10.18 -15.97
N VAL A 428 -7.32 -10.84 -14.92
CA VAL A 428 -6.79 -10.71 -13.56
C VAL A 428 -5.37 -11.22 -13.48
N VAL A 429 -5.10 -12.44 -13.96
CA VAL A 429 -3.77 -13.06 -13.92
C VAL A 429 -2.75 -12.22 -14.68
N GLU A 430 -3.08 -11.79 -15.91
CA GLU A 430 -2.19 -10.96 -16.72
C GLU A 430 -1.94 -9.59 -16.08
N LEU A 431 -2.98 -8.96 -15.53
CA LEU A 431 -2.86 -7.65 -14.90
C LEU A 431 -2.07 -7.71 -13.59
N ASP A 432 -2.27 -8.73 -12.77
CA ASP A 432 -1.56 -8.94 -11.51
C ASP A 432 -0.05 -9.13 -11.75
N ALA A 433 0.30 -10.01 -12.69
CA ALA A 433 1.68 -10.19 -13.15
C ALA A 433 2.28 -8.92 -13.73
N ARG A 434 1.47 -8.16 -14.48
CA ARG A 434 1.91 -6.88 -15.04
C ARG A 434 2.23 -5.88 -13.93
N MET A 435 1.33 -5.68 -12.97
CA MET A 435 1.56 -4.76 -11.85
C MET A 435 2.85 -5.11 -11.09
N ALA A 436 3.08 -6.40 -10.80
CA ALA A 436 4.31 -6.87 -10.14
C ALA A 436 5.58 -6.54 -10.96
N THR A 437 5.52 -6.77 -12.27
CA THR A 437 6.63 -6.49 -13.20
C THR A 437 6.99 -5.02 -13.23
N GLU A 438 5.98 -4.15 -13.29
CA GLU A 438 6.20 -2.70 -13.36
C GLU A 438 6.76 -2.14 -12.06
N VAL A 439 6.33 -2.68 -10.90
CA VAL A 439 6.95 -2.35 -9.60
C VAL A 439 8.42 -2.77 -9.58
N ALA A 440 8.77 -3.97 -10.08
CA ALA A 440 10.16 -4.41 -10.17
C ALA A 440 11.00 -3.49 -11.07
N GLU A 441 10.48 -3.07 -12.22
CA GLU A 441 11.16 -2.13 -13.12
C GLU A 441 11.36 -0.75 -12.46
N ILE A 442 10.38 -0.25 -11.71
CA ILE A 442 10.50 1.00 -10.94
C ILE A 442 11.63 0.90 -9.91
N ILE A 443 11.68 -0.17 -9.12
CA ILE A 443 12.72 -0.38 -8.11
C ILE A 443 14.10 -0.53 -8.76
N LYS A 444 14.20 -1.28 -9.87
CA LYS A 444 15.44 -1.40 -10.65
C LYS A 444 15.94 -0.03 -11.11
N ARG A 445 15.08 0.79 -11.71
CA ARG A 445 15.44 2.13 -12.19
C ARG A 445 15.80 3.10 -11.06
N ALA A 446 15.13 3.00 -9.92
CA ALA A 446 15.45 3.81 -8.74
C ALA A 446 16.88 3.52 -8.27
N ILE A 447 17.23 2.24 -8.12
CA ILE A 447 18.55 1.81 -7.64
C ILE A 447 19.67 2.13 -8.63
N SER A 448 19.39 1.99 -9.93
CA SER A 448 20.33 2.36 -10.99
C SER A 448 20.47 3.88 -11.19
N GLY A 449 19.69 4.70 -10.47
CA GLY A 449 19.72 6.16 -10.59
C GLY A 449 19.12 6.70 -11.90
N ILE A 450 18.38 5.88 -12.64
CA ILE A 450 17.74 6.24 -13.92
C ILE A 450 16.39 6.93 -13.70
N LEU A 451 15.77 6.70 -12.54
CA LEU A 451 14.53 7.35 -12.14
C LEU A 451 14.75 8.82 -11.68
N ALA A 452 16.02 9.26 -11.63
CA ALA A 452 16.45 10.55 -11.09
C ALA A 452 16.17 11.72 -12.02
#